data_AF-A0A2S2PGG3-F1
#
_entry.id   AF-A0A2S2PGG3-F1
#
_cell.length_a   1.000
_cell.length_b   1.000
_cell.length_c   1.000
_cell.angle_alpha   90.00
_cell.angle_beta   90.00
_cell.angle_gamma   90.00
#
_symmetry.space_group_name_H-M   'P 1'
#
loop_
_entity.id
_entity.type
_entity.pdbx_description
1 polymer ?
#
loop_
_entity_poly.entity_id
_entity_poly.type
_entity_poly.pdbx_seq_one_letter_code
_entity_poly.pdbx_strand_id
1 'polypeptide(L)'
;MSEISKSRGPLSRIATFCYSKQRVKVYIRSAVSVRGHCEGYIIAFDKHWNLVMDDVDEVWTRKNKYKSLAFGDAKSLVDPVEKPYAVIKRIRGHQVCQRHVPRFLVRGEQIVLVAKCRS
;
A
#
# COMPACT_ATOMS: atom_id res chain seq x y z
N MET A 1 -21.41 12.79 -8.00
CA MET A 1 -20.10 13.26 -7.51
C MET A 1 -20.04 14.78 -7.23
N SER A 2 -21.00 15.59 -7.69
CA SER A 2 -21.03 17.06 -7.56
C SER A 2 -21.36 17.61 -6.15
N GLU A 3 -21.97 16.81 -5.28
CA GLU A 3 -22.32 17.23 -3.91
C GLU A 3 -21.13 17.19 -2.95
N ILE A 4 -20.25 16.18 -3.08
CA ILE A 4 -19.12 15.98 -2.15
C ILE A 4 -18.05 17.05 -2.30
N SER A 5 -17.82 17.57 -3.51
CA SER A 5 -16.87 18.66 -3.75
C SER A 5 -17.30 19.97 -3.07
N LYS A 6 -18.59 20.14 -2.76
CA LYS A 6 -19.12 21.32 -2.05
C LYS A 6 -19.09 21.17 -0.52
N SER A 7 -18.79 19.97 0.00
CA SER A 7 -18.76 19.74 1.45
C SER A 7 -17.47 20.25 2.10
N ARG A 8 -17.57 20.84 3.30
CA ARG A 8 -16.42 21.30 4.11
C ARG A 8 -15.94 20.20 5.07
N GLY A 9 -15.50 19.06 4.52
CA GLY A 9 -15.10 17.89 5.32
C GLY A 9 -13.82 17.20 4.85
N PRO A 10 -13.33 16.19 5.60
CA PRO A 10 -12.12 15.45 5.23
C PRO A 10 -12.26 14.71 3.88
N LEU A 11 -13.48 14.32 3.49
CA LEU A 11 -13.72 13.68 2.21
C LEU A 11 -13.56 14.65 1.03
N SER A 12 -13.79 15.96 1.21
CA SER A 12 -13.57 16.94 0.14
C SER A 12 -12.09 17.21 -0.13
N ARG A 13 -11.21 17.00 0.87
CA ARG A 13 -9.75 16.93 0.66
C ARG A 13 -9.37 15.77 -0.27
N ILE A 14 -9.95 14.58 -0.08
CA ILE A 14 -9.74 13.43 -0.98
C ILE A 14 -10.26 13.74 -2.38
N ALA A 15 -11.43 14.37 -2.49
CA ALA A 15 -11.95 14.82 -3.77
C ALA A 15 -10.97 15.79 -4.46
N THR A 16 -10.37 16.71 -3.71
CA THR A 16 -9.34 17.62 -4.23
C THR A 16 -8.13 16.84 -4.75
N PHE A 17 -7.61 15.85 -4.00
CA PHE A 17 -6.49 15.03 -4.45
C PHE A 17 -6.80 14.26 -5.73
N CYS A 18 -8.03 13.75 -5.84
CA CYS A 18 -8.52 13.02 -7.00
C CYS A 18 -8.63 13.93 -8.24
N TYR A 19 -9.31 15.08 -8.14
CA TYR A 19 -9.49 16.00 -9.26
C TYR A 19 -8.19 16.68 -9.70
N SER A 20 -7.32 17.05 -8.76
CA SER A 20 -6.03 17.68 -9.06
C SER A 20 -4.93 16.69 -9.45
N LYS A 21 -5.23 15.39 -9.49
CA LYS A 21 -4.26 14.30 -9.70
C LYS A 21 -2.98 14.50 -8.86
N GLN A 22 -3.15 14.77 -7.57
CA GLN A 22 -2.01 14.90 -6.65
C GLN A 22 -1.55 13.52 -6.19
N ARG A 23 -0.22 13.34 -6.12
CA ARG A 23 0.38 12.13 -5.55
C ARG A 23 0.15 12.13 -4.04
N VAL A 24 -0.44 11.04 -3.54
CA VAL A 24 -0.80 10.88 -2.14
C VAL A 24 -0.17 9.63 -1.56
N LYS A 25 0.01 9.63 -0.25
CA LYS A 25 0.45 8.50 0.56
C LYS A 25 -0.71 8.00 1.41
N VAL A 26 -1.15 6.77 1.17
CA VAL A 26 -2.23 6.11 1.89
C VAL A 26 -1.61 5.07 2.84
N TYR A 27 -1.79 5.25 4.14
CA TYR A 27 -1.30 4.31 5.16
C TYR A 27 -2.30 3.21 5.42
N ILE A 28 -1.82 1.96 5.38
CA ILE A 28 -2.65 0.75 5.51
C ILE A 28 -2.44 0.11 6.88
N ARG A 29 -3.53 -0.24 7.56
CA ARG A 29 -3.50 -0.95 8.84
C ARG A 29 -3.15 -2.43 8.67
N SER A 30 -2.56 -2.96 9.72
CA SER A 30 -2.48 -4.37 10.07
C SER A 30 -3.52 -4.67 11.16
N ALA A 31 -3.45 -5.87 11.76
CA ALA A 31 -4.31 -6.23 12.89
C ALA A 31 -4.13 -5.30 14.11
N VAL A 32 -2.89 -4.91 14.42
CA VAL A 32 -2.52 -4.15 15.63
C VAL A 32 -1.54 -2.99 15.36
N SER A 33 -1.22 -2.70 14.11
CA SER A 33 -0.21 -1.70 13.75
C SER A 33 -0.45 -1.12 12.35
N VAL A 34 0.39 -0.18 11.90
CA VAL A 34 0.45 0.21 10.48
C VAL A 34 1.31 -0.81 9.73
N ARG A 35 0.76 -1.44 8.68
CA ARG A 35 1.43 -2.46 7.85
C ARG A 35 2.46 -1.83 6.92
N GLY A 36 2.11 -0.68 6.35
CA GLY A 36 2.79 -0.10 5.21
C GLY A 36 2.00 1.07 4.63
N HIS A 37 2.40 1.49 3.45
CA HIS A 37 1.74 2.57 2.73
C HIS A 37 1.76 2.33 1.22
N CYS A 38 0.83 2.98 0.54
CA CYS A 38 0.75 3.04 -0.91
C CYS A 38 0.92 4.49 -1.35
N GLU A 39 1.84 4.75 -2.26
CA GLU A 39 2.01 6.05 -2.90
C GLU A 39 1.49 6.00 -4.33
N GLY A 40 0.64 6.94 -4.72
CA GLY A 40 0.10 6.98 -6.09
C GLY A 40 -0.98 8.05 -6.25
N TYR A 41 -1.79 7.92 -7.30
CA TYR A 41 -2.87 8.87 -7.61
C TYR A 41 -4.23 8.27 -7.32
N ILE A 42 -5.14 9.02 -6.70
CA ILE A 42 -6.52 8.57 -6.47
C ILE A 42 -7.35 8.86 -7.74
N ILE A 43 -7.91 7.82 -8.35
CA ILE A 43 -8.79 7.93 -9.53
C ILE A 43 -10.25 8.04 -9.11
N ALA A 44 -10.65 7.31 -8.07
CA ALA A 44 -12.02 7.31 -7.57
C ALA A 44 -12.03 7.05 -6.06
N PHE A 45 -13.09 7.51 -5.40
CA PHE A 45 -13.30 7.31 -3.98
C PHE A 45 -14.78 7.17 -3.64
N ASP A 46 -15.07 6.62 -2.47
CA ASP A 46 -16.43 6.44 -1.94
C ASP A 46 -16.56 6.96 -0.49
N LYS A 47 -17.79 7.11 0.01
CA LYS A 47 -18.12 7.55 1.38
C LYS A 47 -17.50 6.66 2.46
N HIS A 48 -17.27 5.39 2.14
CA HIS A 48 -16.62 4.42 3.02
C HIS A 48 -15.09 4.50 2.98
N TRP A 49 -14.53 5.50 2.29
CA TRP A 49 -13.08 5.65 2.06
C TRP A 49 -12.50 4.51 1.22
N ASN A 50 -13.32 3.79 0.45
CA ASN A 50 -12.78 2.91 -0.60
C ASN A 50 -12.11 3.78 -1.66
N LEU A 51 -10.87 3.47 -2.03
CA LEU A 51 -10.08 4.26 -2.99
C LEU A 51 -9.63 3.39 -4.15
N VAL A 52 -9.84 3.86 -5.38
CA VAL A 52 -9.18 3.31 -6.56
C VAL A 52 -7.95 4.15 -6.85
N MET A 53 -6.79 3.52 -6.93
CA MET A 53 -5.51 4.20 -7.16
C MET A 53 -4.84 3.74 -8.48
N ASP A 54 -4.13 4.67 -9.13
CA ASP A 54 -3.29 4.49 -10.33
C ASP A 54 -1.81 4.71 -9.99
N ASP A 55 -0.92 4.04 -10.73
CA ASP A 55 0.55 4.21 -10.67
C ASP A 55 1.07 4.14 -9.24
N VAL A 56 0.95 2.96 -8.64
CA VAL A 56 1.10 2.80 -7.19
C VAL A 56 2.39 2.10 -6.83
N ASP A 57 3.16 2.73 -5.96
CA ASP A 57 4.25 2.10 -5.23
C ASP A 57 3.76 1.64 -3.86
N GLU A 58 3.54 0.33 -3.70
CA GLU A 58 3.17 -0.27 -2.42
C GLU A 58 4.43 -0.66 -1.66
N VAL A 59 4.54 -0.18 -0.42
CA VAL A 59 5.61 -0.53 0.52
C VAL A 59 5.01 -1.18 1.75
N TRP A 60 5.44 -2.39 2.09
CA TRP A 60 4.93 -3.12 3.26
C TRP A 60 6.02 -3.87 4.01
N THR A 61 5.76 -4.10 5.30
CA THR A 61 6.61 -4.93 6.14
C THR A 61 6.07 -6.35 6.21
N ARG A 62 6.94 -7.35 6.04
CA ARG A 62 6.62 -8.78 6.23
C ARG A 62 7.61 -9.42 7.19
N LYS A 63 7.21 -10.51 7.84
CA LYS A 63 8.13 -11.35 8.63
C LYS A 63 9.09 -12.09 7.70
N ASN A 64 10.34 -12.22 8.11
CA ASN A 64 11.28 -13.09 7.42
C ASN A 64 10.81 -14.54 7.66
N LYS A 65 10.43 -15.27 6.60
CA LYS A 65 10.04 -16.69 6.74
C LYS A 65 11.32 -17.50 7.03
N TYR A 66 11.71 -17.57 8.30
CA TYR A 66 12.64 -18.58 8.80
C TYR A 66 11.81 -19.75 9.35
N LYS A 67 11.31 -20.57 8.42
CA LYS A 67 11.03 -21.97 8.73
C LYS A 67 11.79 -22.79 7.70
N SER A 68 13.11 -22.78 7.83
CA SER A 68 13.89 -23.90 7.32
C SER A 68 13.43 -25.14 8.10
N LEU A 69 12.94 -26.15 7.39
CA LEU A 69 12.72 -27.47 7.98
C LEU A 69 14.07 -27.94 8.55
N ALA A 70 14.06 -28.65 9.68
CA ALA A 70 15.27 -29.21 10.29
C ALA A 70 15.84 -30.43 9.53
N PHE A 71 15.63 -30.48 8.21
CA PHE A 71 16.20 -31.49 7.33
C PHE A 71 17.38 -30.85 6.61
N GLY A 72 18.58 -31.38 6.87
CA GLY A 72 19.86 -30.81 6.44
C GLY A 72 19.93 -30.51 4.95
N ASP A 73 20.79 -29.56 4.57
CA ASP A 73 21.21 -29.14 3.22
C ASP A 73 20.37 -29.63 2.02
N ALA A 74 19.06 -29.48 2.10
CA ALA A 74 18.18 -29.67 0.97
C ALA A 74 18.37 -28.45 0.07
N LYS A 75 19.33 -28.54 -0.86
CA LYS A 75 19.39 -27.63 -2.02
C LYS A 75 17.99 -27.61 -2.62
N SER A 76 17.33 -26.45 -2.61
CA SER A 76 16.02 -26.34 -3.25
C SER A 76 16.20 -26.68 -4.72
N LEU A 77 15.66 -27.82 -5.16
CA LEU A 77 15.67 -28.26 -6.55
C LEU A 77 14.76 -27.40 -7.45
N VAL A 78 14.20 -26.33 -6.90
CA VAL A 78 13.27 -25.42 -7.58
C VAL A 78 14.04 -24.15 -7.88
N ASP A 79 14.01 -23.75 -9.15
CA ASP A 79 14.56 -22.47 -9.57
C ASP A 79 13.98 -21.33 -8.72
N PRO A 80 14.77 -20.29 -8.42
CA PRO A 80 14.28 -19.16 -7.64
C PRO A 80 13.07 -18.54 -8.33
N VAL A 81 11.88 -18.73 -7.78
CA VAL A 81 10.66 -18.08 -8.28
C VAL A 81 10.88 -16.57 -8.21
N GLU A 82 10.78 -15.92 -9.37
CA GLU A 82 10.87 -14.47 -9.47
C GLU A 82 9.76 -13.84 -8.61
N LYS A 83 10.18 -13.01 -7.68
CA LYS A 83 9.25 -12.36 -6.74
C LYS A 83 8.72 -11.11 -7.43
N PRO A 84 7.40 -10.86 -7.41
CA PRO A 84 6.82 -9.64 -8.00
C PRO A 84 7.04 -8.40 -7.12
N TYR A 85 8.14 -8.36 -6.36
CA TYR A 85 8.49 -7.30 -5.43
C TYR A 85 9.98 -7.29 -5.10
N ALA A 86 10.52 -6.09 -4.90
CA ALA A 86 11.86 -5.85 -4.42
C ALA A 86 11.89 -5.82 -2.88
N VAL A 87 13.02 -6.21 -2.27
CA VAL A 87 13.25 -6.05 -0.83
C VAL A 87 14.14 -4.83 -0.64
N ILE A 88 13.59 -3.73 -0.13
CA ILE A 88 14.35 -2.48 0.09
C ILE A 88 15.23 -2.59 1.32
N LYS A 89 14.66 -3.07 2.44
CA LYS A 89 15.34 -3.03 3.74
C LYS A 89 15.09 -4.32 4.51
N ARG A 90 16.13 -4.82 5.17
CA ARG A 90 16.02 -5.90 6.14
C ARG A 90 16.09 -5.31 7.53
N ILE A 91 15.10 -5.64 8.34
CA ILE A 91 14.99 -5.28 9.75
C ILE A 91 15.08 -6.59 10.54
N ARG A 92 15.50 -6.57 11.81
CA ARG A 92 15.57 -7.80 12.61
C ARG A 92 14.22 -8.54 12.58
N GLY A 93 14.21 -9.76 12.04
CA GLY A 93 13.00 -10.59 11.89
C GLY A 93 12.00 -10.14 10.80
N HIS A 94 12.25 -9.03 10.11
CA HIS A 94 11.33 -8.42 9.16
C HIS A 94 12.01 -7.96 7.87
N GLN A 95 11.25 -7.87 6.79
CA GLN A 95 11.70 -7.33 5.50
C GLN A 95 10.69 -6.28 5.04
N VAL A 96 11.20 -5.12 4.64
CA VAL A 96 10.43 -4.09 3.94
C VAL A 96 10.51 -4.40 2.46
N CYS A 97 9.36 -4.67 1.87
CA CYS A 97 9.21 -4.99 0.46
C CYS A 97 8.52 -3.82 -0.25
N GLN A 98 8.83 -3.66 -1.53
CA GLN A 98 8.18 -2.71 -2.42
C GLN A 98 7.81 -3.38 -3.72
N ARG A 99 6.64 -3.04 -4.24
CA ARG A 99 6.22 -3.41 -5.59
C ARG A 99 5.52 -2.25 -6.25
N HIS A 100 5.66 -2.21 -7.57
CA HIS A 100 4.85 -1.34 -8.40
C HIS A 100 3.55 -2.07 -8.78
N VAL A 101 2.43 -1.39 -8.64
CA VAL A 101 1.09 -1.88 -9.00
C VAL A 101 0.45 -0.86 -9.93
N PRO A 102 0.13 -1.21 -11.18
CA PRO A 102 -0.47 -0.27 -12.13
C PRO A 102 -1.78 0.33 -11.61
N ARG A 103 -2.68 -0.51 -11.09
CA ARG A 103 -3.94 -0.11 -10.46
C ARG A 103 -4.35 -1.06 -9.36
N PHE A 104 -4.93 -0.52 -8.29
CA PHE A 104 -5.58 -1.35 -7.27
C PHE A 104 -6.67 -0.60 -6.49
N LEU A 105 -7.56 -1.37 -5.88
CA LEU A 105 -8.62 -0.91 -5.00
C LEU A 105 -8.21 -1.11 -3.53
N VAL A 106 -8.18 -0.02 -2.75
CA VAL A 106 -8.01 -0.04 -1.30
C VAL A 106 -9.40 -0.05 -0.65
N ARG A 107 -9.64 -1.00 0.26
CA ARG A 107 -10.84 -0.99 1.11
C ARG A 107 -10.67 0.02 2.24
N GLY A 108 -11.65 0.90 2.42
CA GLY A 108 -11.53 2.04 3.35
C GLY A 108 -11.38 1.67 4.83
N GLU A 109 -11.91 0.52 5.24
CA GLU A 109 -11.68 -0.04 6.59
C GLU A 109 -10.20 -0.25 6.92
N GLN A 110 -9.38 -0.50 5.89
CA GLN A 110 -7.96 -0.72 6.05
C GLN A 110 -7.14 0.58 6.08
N ILE A 111 -7.76 1.72 5.77
CA ILE A 111 -7.07 3.01 5.69
C ILE A 111 -6.95 3.61 7.08
N VAL A 112 -5.73 4.00 7.45
CA VAL A 112 -5.43 4.72 8.69
C VAL A 112 -5.37 6.22 8.44
N LEU A 113 -4.67 6.63 7.38
CA LEU A 113 -4.40 8.03 7.07
C LEU A 113 -4.18 8.19 5.57
N VAL A 114 -4.70 9.29 5.01
CA VAL A 114 -4.36 9.78 3.66
C VAL A 114 -3.61 11.09 3.80
N ALA A 115 -2.38 11.13 3.31
CA ALA A 115 -1.52 12.30 3.36
C ALA A 115 -1.10 12.74 1.96
N LYS A 116 -0.92 14.05 1.75
CA LYS A 116 -0.29 14.57 0.54
C LYS A 116 1.20 14.20 0.55
N CYS A 117 1.73 13.67 -0.55
CA CYS A 117 3.19 13.52 -0.66
C CYS A 117 3.82 14.92 -0.75
N ARG A 118 4.86 15.17 0.06
CA ARG A 118 5.70 16.36 -0.12
C ARG A 118 6.49 16.18 -1.41
N SER A 119 6.29 17.08 -2.36
CA SER A 119 7.18 17.23 -3.52
C SER A 119 8.52 17.78 -3.08
#